data_AF-A0A366M5T5-F1
#
_entry.id   AF-A0A366M5T5-F1
#
_cell.length_a   1.000
_cell.length_b   1.000
_cell.length_c   1.000
_cell.angle_alpha   90.00
_cell.angle_beta   90.00
_cell.angle_gamma   90.00
#
_symmetry.space_group_name_H-M   'P 1'
#
loop_
_entity.id
_entity.type
_entity.pdbx_description
1 polymer ?
#
loop_
_entity_poly.entity_id
_entity_poly.type
_entity_poly.pdbx_seq_one_letter_code
_entity_poly.pdbx_strand_id
1 'polypeptide(L)'
;MGCGRTLFLAEGGHVTCSSLRCPRPTVVDELLDDRESEHLVLFDAAGFTIRHPLHERLGDALMICPLHSDIQGSSGPPVAPGRYRAVRVADGWVWQISRGVS
;
A
#
# COMPACT_ATOMS: atom_id res chain seq x y z
N MET A 1 -6.04 -10.64 11.64
CA MET A 1 -5.97 -11.39 10.38
C MET A 1 -7.36 -11.96 10.08
N GLY A 2 -7.92 -11.62 8.91
CA GLY A 2 -9.24 -12.09 8.46
C GLY A 2 -9.21 -13.61 8.27
N CYS A 3 -10.07 -14.32 8.97
CA CYS A 3 -9.86 -15.73 9.28
C CYS A 3 -10.21 -16.59 8.04
N GLY A 4 -9.21 -16.92 7.22
CA GLY A 4 -9.32 -17.51 5.89
C GLY A 4 -10.37 -18.61 5.69
N ARG A 5 -10.48 -19.56 6.63
CA ARG A 5 -11.46 -20.68 6.54
C ARG A 5 -12.90 -20.28 6.81
N THR A 6 -13.13 -19.11 7.39
CA THR A 6 -14.46 -18.58 7.69
C THR A 6 -14.77 -17.35 6.83
N LEU A 7 -14.02 -17.14 5.76
CA LEU A 7 -14.36 -16.14 4.75
C LEU A 7 -15.48 -16.68 3.87
N PHE A 8 -16.47 -15.84 3.59
CA PHE A 8 -17.54 -16.15 2.65
C PHE A 8 -17.93 -14.89 1.87
N LEU A 9 -18.50 -15.10 0.68
CA LEU A 9 -19.05 -14.04 -0.15
C LEU A 9 -20.43 -13.68 0.39
N ALA A 10 -20.57 -12.46 0.92
CA ALA A 10 -21.83 -11.91 1.37
C ALA A 10 -22.64 -11.34 0.19
N GLU A 11 -23.90 -11.03 0.47
CA GLU A 11 -24.76 -10.32 -0.48
C GLU A 11 -24.14 -8.96 -0.86
N GLY A 12 -24.24 -8.59 -2.14
CA GLY A 12 -23.57 -7.40 -2.67
C GLY A 12 -22.13 -7.62 -3.16
N GLY A 13 -21.60 -8.84 -3.09
CA GLY A 13 -20.28 -9.18 -3.64
C GLY A 13 -19.11 -8.90 -2.69
N HIS A 14 -19.39 -8.62 -1.42
CA HIS A 14 -18.40 -8.31 -0.39
C HIS A 14 -17.84 -9.57 0.26
N VAL A 15 -16.55 -9.58 0.61
CA VAL A 15 -15.93 -10.72 1.30
C VAL A 15 -15.84 -10.48 2.80
N THR A 16 -16.55 -11.28 3.61
CA THR A 16 -16.60 -11.08 5.07
C THR A 16 -16.26 -12.36 5.85
N CYS A 17 -15.93 -12.18 7.13
CA CYS A 17 -15.59 -13.27 8.05
C CYS A 17 -16.78 -13.66 8.92
N SER A 18 -17.23 -14.93 8.87
CA SER A 18 -18.34 -15.44 9.68
C SER A 18 -18.00 -15.76 11.14
N SER A 19 -16.73 -15.63 11.54
CA SER A 19 -16.33 -15.88 12.92
C SER A 19 -16.79 -14.76 13.85
N LEU A 20 -17.65 -15.08 14.82
CA LEU A 20 -18.16 -14.13 15.84
C LEU A 20 -17.07 -13.51 16.72
N ARG A 21 -15.88 -14.12 16.76
CA ARG A 21 -14.71 -13.60 17.50
C ARG A 21 -13.71 -12.88 16.59
N CYS A 22 -14.04 -12.66 15.31
CA CYS A 22 -13.16 -11.95 14.41
C CYS A 22 -13.06 -10.48 14.83
N PRO A 23 -11.86 -9.97 15.15
CA PRO A 23 -11.71 -8.57 15.56
C PRO A 23 -11.93 -7.59 14.40
N ARG A 24 -11.79 -8.04 13.15
CA ARG A 24 -11.96 -7.23 11.93
C ARG A 24 -12.57 -8.07 10.80
N PRO A 25 -13.90 -8.31 10.81
CA PRO A 25 -14.55 -9.22 9.86
C PRO A 25 -14.57 -8.70 8.42
N THR A 26 -14.52 -7.38 8.23
CA THR A 26 -14.50 -6.67 6.92
C THR A 26 -13.11 -6.47 6.35
N VAL A 27 -12.06 -6.89 7.05
CA VAL A 27 -10.68 -6.52 6.67
C VAL A 27 -10.28 -7.03 5.29
N VAL A 28 -10.87 -8.13 4.82
CA VAL A 28 -10.62 -8.68 3.48
C VAL A 28 -11.40 -7.92 2.41
N ASP A 29 -12.58 -7.40 2.73
CA ASP A 29 -13.35 -6.55 1.83
C ASP A 29 -12.64 -5.21 1.60
N GLU A 30 -12.24 -4.55 2.68
CA GLU A 30 -11.42 -3.32 2.66
C GLU A 30 -10.12 -3.52 1.87
N LEU A 31 -9.60 -4.75 1.90
CA LEU A 31 -8.39 -5.15 1.20
C LEU A 31 -8.56 -5.22 -0.30
N LEU A 32 -9.68 -5.80 -0.73
CA LEU A 32 -10.05 -5.99 -2.13
C LEU A 32 -10.54 -4.67 -2.74
N ASP A 33 -11.07 -3.76 -1.92
CA ASP A 33 -11.45 -2.42 -2.33
C ASP A 33 -10.27 -1.43 -2.35
N ASP A 34 -9.10 -1.77 -1.78
CA ASP A 34 -7.90 -0.94 -1.91
C ASP A 34 -7.42 -0.95 -3.38
N ARG A 35 -7.83 0.10 -4.11
CA ARG A 35 -7.43 0.34 -5.51
C ARG A 35 -6.05 0.96 -5.65
N GLU A 36 -5.34 1.22 -4.55
CA GLU A 36 -4.00 1.76 -4.60
C GLU A 36 -3.01 0.67 -5.01
N SER A 37 -2.74 0.59 -6.30
CA SER A 37 -1.73 -0.28 -6.89
C SER A 37 -0.31 0.27 -6.73
N GLU A 38 -0.17 1.57 -6.44
CA GLU A 38 1.12 2.24 -6.41
C GLU A 38 1.62 2.47 -4.98
N HIS A 39 2.92 2.75 -4.85
CA HIS A 39 3.50 3.10 -3.57
C HIS A 39 3.09 4.52 -3.18
N LEU A 40 2.67 4.69 -1.93
CA LEU A 40 2.47 6.02 -1.34
C LEU A 40 3.67 6.37 -0.47
N VAL A 41 4.36 7.44 -0.80
CA VAL A 41 5.55 7.91 -0.09
C VAL A 41 5.27 9.24 0.58
N LEU A 42 5.59 9.32 1.87
CA LEU A 42 5.64 10.57 2.61
C LEU A 42 7.10 10.95 2.79
N PHE A 43 7.50 12.11 2.25
CA PHE A 43 8.79 12.73 2.54
C PHE A 43 8.62 13.82 3.60
N ASP A 44 9.45 13.79 4.63
CA ASP A 44 9.55 14.83 5.66
C ASP A 44 10.99 15.34 5.80
N ALA A 45 11.24 16.19 6.81
CA ALA A 45 12.58 16.77 7.03
C ALA A 45 13.62 15.76 7.52
N ALA A 46 13.20 14.61 8.07
CA ALA A 46 14.06 13.61 8.69
C ALA A 46 14.22 12.35 7.81
N GLY A 47 13.36 12.16 6.81
CA GLY A 47 13.46 11.03 5.89
C GLY A 47 12.17 10.79 5.10
N PHE A 48 11.84 9.52 4.93
CA PHE A 48 10.67 9.10 4.18
C PHE A 48 10.00 7.85 4.78
N THR A 49 8.71 7.72 4.55
CA THR A 49 7.92 6.52 4.88
C THR A 49 7.21 6.03 3.63
N ILE A 50 7.27 4.73 3.35
CA ILE A 50 6.59 4.10 2.23
C ILE A 50 5.43 3.25 2.74
N ARG A 51 4.23 3.51 2.23
CA ARG A 51 3.12 2.56 2.26
C ARG A 51 3.11 1.80 0.93
N HIS A 52 3.45 0.52 1.01
CA HIS A 52 3.45 -0.39 -0.13
C HIS A 52 2.03 -0.75 -0.55
N PRO A 53 1.79 -0.94 -1.84
CA PRO A 53 0.54 -1.47 -2.32
C PRO A 53 0.40 -2.90 -1.80
N LEU A 54 -0.84 -3.30 -1.59
CA LEU A 54 -1.10 -4.49 -0.81
C LEU A 54 -0.66 -5.78 -1.51
N HIS A 55 -0.73 -5.85 -2.83
CA HIS A 55 -0.34 -7.04 -3.59
C HIS A 55 1.13 -7.46 -3.32
N GLU A 56 2.00 -6.52 -2.93
CA GLU A 56 3.39 -6.81 -2.56
C GLU A 56 3.55 -7.57 -1.23
N ARG A 57 2.48 -7.68 -0.42
CA ARG A 57 2.47 -8.54 0.77
C ARG A 57 2.49 -10.04 0.43
N LEU A 58 2.25 -10.39 -0.83
CA LEU A 58 2.29 -11.77 -1.29
C LEU A 58 3.72 -12.12 -1.73
N GLY A 59 4.25 -13.24 -1.23
CA GLY A 59 5.54 -13.78 -1.68
C GLY A 59 6.77 -12.92 -1.32
N ASP A 60 6.73 -12.22 -0.18
CA ASP A 60 7.83 -11.40 0.36
C ASP A 60 8.29 -10.23 -0.53
N ALA A 61 7.50 -9.81 -1.52
CA ALA A 61 7.88 -8.71 -2.43
C ALA A 61 8.09 -7.37 -1.70
N LEU A 62 7.46 -7.15 -0.55
CA LEU A 62 7.75 -6.03 0.37
C LEU A 62 9.24 -5.90 0.72
N MET A 63 9.96 -7.02 0.85
CA MET A 63 11.36 -7.04 1.29
C MET A 63 12.33 -6.64 0.19
N ILE A 64 11.88 -6.65 -1.08
CA ILE A 64 12.69 -6.36 -2.27
C ILE A 64 12.02 -5.22 -3.04
N CYS A 65 11.70 -4.12 -2.35
CA CYS A 65 11.07 -2.97 -2.97
C CYS A 65 12.10 -2.11 -3.71
N PRO A 66 12.03 -2.02 -5.06
CA PRO A 66 12.98 -1.23 -5.83
C PRO A 66 12.92 0.27 -5.49
N LEU A 67 11.73 0.76 -5.17
CA LEU A 67 11.52 2.17 -4.78
C LEU A 67 12.32 2.53 -3.51
N HIS A 68 12.32 1.65 -2.52
CA HIS A 68 13.08 1.87 -1.29
C HIS A 68 14.59 1.94 -1.61
N SER A 69 15.10 0.98 -2.38
CA SER A 69 16.50 0.98 -2.80
C SER A 69 16.89 2.25 -3.57
N ASP A 70 16.04 2.71 -4.49
CA ASP A 70 16.30 3.91 -5.29
C ASP A 70 16.33 5.20 -4.44
N ILE A 71 15.40 5.35 -3.49
CA ILE A 71 15.40 6.51 -2.59
C ILE A 71 16.62 6.48 -1.66
N GLN A 72 17.00 5.32 -1.12
CA GLN A 72 18.19 5.22 -0.25
C GLN A 72 19.51 5.44 -0.99
N GLY A 73 19.59 5.06 -2.27
CA GLY A 73 20.77 5.29 -3.11
C GLY A 73 20.93 6.74 -3.57
N SER A 74 19.91 7.58 -3.38
CA SER A 74 19.92 8.98 -3.80
C SER A 74 20.65 9.88 -2.80
N SER A 75 21.29 10.97 -3.27
CA SER A 75 22.03 11.93 -2.44
C SER A 75 21.13 12.82 -1.56
N GLY A 76 19.81 12.69 -1.67
CA GLY A 76 18.79 13.45 -0.96
C GLY A 76 17.39 13.05 -1.45
N PRO A 77 16.33 13.65 -0.89
CA PRO A 77 14.97 13.35 -1.31
C PRO A 77 14.76 13.78 -2.78
N PRO A 78 14.17 12.92 -3.63
CA PRO A 78 14.01 13.19 -5.06
C PRO A 78 12.99 14.30 -5.35
N VAL A 79 12.15 14.64 -4.37
CA VAL A 79 11.12 15.67 -4.43
C VAL A 79 11.05 16.44 -3.12
N ALA A 80 10.44 17.62 -3.14
CA ALA A 80 10.20 18.41 -1.93
C ALA A 80 9.33 17.62 -0.91
N PRO A 81 9.44 17.90 0.40
CA PRO A 81 8.60 17.26 1.42
C PRO A 81 7.11 17.29 1.08
N GLY A 82 6.42 16.17 1.30
CA GLY A 82 5.03 15.99 0.91
C GLY A 82 4.64 14.53 0.71
N ARG A 83 3.37 14.31 0.38
CA ARG A 83 2.81 12.98 0.11
C ARG A 83 2.67 12.77 -1.39
N TYR A 84 3.23 11.66 -1.87
CA TYR A 84 3.29 11.33 -3.29
C TYR A 84 2.85 9.91 -3.54
N ARG A 85 2.25 9.69 -4.71
CA ARG A 85 2.14 8.39 -5.35
C ARG A 85 3.34 8.23 -6.27
N ALA A 86 4.12 7.17 -6.07
CA ALA A 86 5.28 6.84 -6.89
C ALA A 86 4.87 5.85 -7.98
N VAL A 87 4.91 6.31 -9.23
CA VAL A 87 4.55 5.51 -10.42
C VAL A 87 5.82 5.10 -11.14
N ARG A 88 6.01 3.80 -11.37
CA ARG A 88 7.21 3.30 -12.06
C ARG A 88 7.14 3.61 -13.56
N VAL A 89 8.24 4.13 -14.11
CA VAL A 89 8.43 4.35 -15.55
C VAL A 89 9.72 3.66 -16.03
N ALA A 90 9.99 3.70 -17.33
CA ALA A 90 11.14 2.99 -17.93
C ALA A 90 12.48 3.32 -17.22
N ASP A 91 12.70 4.61 -16.91
CA ASP A 91 13.97 5.11 -16.37
C ASP A 91 13.84 5.69 -14.94
N GLY A 92 12.94 5.13 -14.11
CA GLY A 92 12.82 5.51 -12.70
C GLY A 92 11.38 5.71 -12.23
N TRP A 93 11.12 6.82 -11.54
CA TRP A 93 9.85 7.08 -10.86
C TRP A 93 9.29 8.45 -11.21
N VAL A 94 7.98 8.49 -11.46
CA VAL A 94 7.20 9.72 -11.54
C VAL A 94 6.48 9.91 -10.21
N TRP A 95 6.64 11.09 -9.62
CA TRP A 95 6.07 11.45 -8.33
C TRP A 95 4.82 12.30 -8.52
N GLN A 96 3.65 11.71 -8.29
CA GLN A 96 2.37 12.40 -8.40
C GLN A 96 1.92 12.86 -7.02
N ILE A 97 1.61 14.16 -6.86
CA ILE A 97 1.13 14.68 -5.56
C ILE A 97 -0.16 13.94 -5.18
N SER A 98 -0.12 13.24 -4.05
CA SER A 98 -1.29 12.59 -3.47
C SER A 98 -1.94 13.60 -2.52
N ARG A 99 -2.98 14.29 -3.01
CA ARG A 99 -3.90 14.99 -2.10
C ARG A 99 -4.66 13.90 -1.37
N GLY A 100 -4.32 13.66 -0.10
CA GLY A 100 -5.09 12.73 0.72
C GLY A 100 -6.55 13.16 0.72
N VAL A 101 -7.46 12.25 0.33
CA VAL A 101 -8.86 12.38 0.72
C VAL A 101 -8.87 12.23 2.24
N SER A 102 -9.52 13.21 2.86
CA SER A 102 -9.67 13.39 4.31
C SER A 102 -10.30 12.18 4.98
#